data_AF-E6X617-F1
#
_entry.id   AF-E6X617-F1
#
_cell.length_a   1.000
_cell.length_b   1.000
_cell.length_c   1.000
_cell.angle_alpha   90.00
_cell.angle_beta   90.00
_cell.angle_gamma   90.00
#
_symmetry.space_group_name_H-M   'P 1'
#
loop_
_entity.id
_entity.type
_entity.pdbx_description
1 polymer ?
#
loop_
_entity_poly.entity_id
_entity_poly.type
_entity_poly.pdbx_seq_one_letter_code
_entity_poly.pdbx_strand_id
1 'polypeptide(L)'
;MKKALIIVGSIGILYVFLAFILPNFIAVPLAAYQAKKVWTEHEKEYSETKSSELVLDSIGNFPFPIGSVSDYENVFNDNQISKLTKIIAQYEEKTTREIAIVSVHSIEPYDNIKDYSTDLANEWGIGNPESDNGLLILFSKNLRELRITTGFGTEKILTDEKCKKVIDETIIPEFKNGEYFDGIKIGLSELIELWE
;
A
#
# COMPACT_ATOMS: atom_id res chain seq x y z
N MET A 1 2.49 -29.05 13.12
CA MET A 1 1.16 -29.46 13.63
C MET A 1 0.08 -28.66 12.92
N LYS A 2 -0.22 -29.03 11.66
CA LYS A 2 -1.31 -28.47 10.86
C LYS A 2 -2.45 -29.50 10.92
N LYS A 3 -3.50 -29.26 11.73
CA LYS A 3 -4.79 -29.99 11.70
C LYS A 3 -5.86 -29.49 12.69
N ALA A 4 -5.59 -28.49 13.53
CA ALA A 4 -6.55 -28.06 14.56
C ALA A 4 -7.58 -26.98 14.11
N LEU A 5 -7.44 -26.38 12.93
CA LEU A 5 -8.17 -25.14 12.60
C LEU A 5 -9.57 -25.32 11.99
N ILE A 6 -10.05 -26.55 11.74
CA ILE A 6 -11.37 -26.75 11.07
C ILE A 6 -12.51 -27.05 12.07
N ILE A 7 -12.23 -27.28 13.36
CA ILE A 7 -13.26 -27.73 14.31
C ILE A 7 -14.00 -26.58 15.02
N VAL A 8 -13.60 -25.31 14.82
CA VAL A 8 -14.23 -24.18 15.52
C VAL A 8 -15.56 -23.75 14.87
N GLY A 9 -15.80 -24.08 13.60
CA GLY A 9 -16.99 -23.66 12.85
C GLY A 9 -18.25 -24.51 13.06
N SER A 10 -18.13 -25.76 13.51
CA SER A 10 -19.27 -26.69 13.57
C SER A 10 -19.94 -26.79 14.94
N ILE A 11 -19.31 -26.27 16.00
CA ILE A 11 -19.85 -26.33 17.37
C ILE A 11 -20.77 -25.12 17.66
N GLY A 12 -20.49 -23.96 17.05
CA GLY A 12 -21.29 -22.74 17.24
C GLY A 12 -22.70 -22.82 16.64
N ILE A 13 -22.87 -23.54 15.53
CA ILE A 13 -24.17 -23.59 14.81
C ILE A 13 -25.15 -24.57 15.47
N LEU A 14 -24.69 -25.57 16.22
CA LEU A 14 -25.58 -26.52 16.88
C LEU A 14 -26.25 -25.92 18.14
N TYR A 15 -25.61 -24.95 18.80
CA TYR A 15 -26.15 -24.33 20.01
C TYR A 15 -27.23 -23.26 19.73
N VAL A 16 -27.17 -22.61 18.57
CA VAL A 16 -28.16 -21.58 18.18
C VAL A 16 -29.53 -22.20 17.85
N PHE A 17 -29.59 -23.49 17.48
CA PHE A 17 -30.85 -24.17 17.17
C PHE A 17 -31.62 -24.70 18.39
N LEU A 18 -30.99 -24.86 19.56
CA LEU A 18 -31.65 -25.35 20.78
C LEU A 18 -32.28 -24.24 21.63
N ALA A 19 -31.96 -22.97 21.37
CA ALA A 19 -32.45 -21.83 22.16
C ALA A 19 -33.86 -21.34 21.78
N PHE A 20 -34.48 -21.89 20.72
CA PHE A 20 -35.76 -21.41 20.19
C PHE A 20 -37.01 -22.21 20.62
N ILE A 21 -36.88 -23.26 21.45
CA ILE A 21 -38.00 -24.19 21.74
C ILE A 21 -38.69 -24.00 23.10
N LEU A 22 -38.21 -23.17 24.03
CA LEU A 22 -38.94 -22.96 25.30
C LEU A 22 -38.96 -21.49 25.74
N PRO A 23 -40.03 -20.74 25.43
CA PRO A 23 -40.21 -19.39 25.91
C PRO A 23 -40.94 -19.48 27.25
N ASN A 24 -40.23 -19.73 28.35
CA ASN A 24 -40.62 -19.25 29.69
C ASN A 24 -39.73 -19.81 30.82
N PHE A 25 -39.24 -18.89 31.66
CA PHE A 25 -38.65 -19.05 32.99
C PHE A 25 -37.16 -19.44 33.17
N ILE A 26 -36.44 -18.47 33.77
CA ILE A 26 -35.42 -18.57 34.85
C ILE A 26 -33.95 -18.69 34.46
N ALA A 27 -33.20 -17.69 34.94
CA ALA A 27 -31.75 -17.63 35.13
C ALA A 27 -30.90 -18.16 33.97
N VAL A 28 -30.28 -17.24 33.23
CA VAL A 28 -29.08 -17.56 32.43
C VAL A 28 -28.14 -18.33 33.38
N PRO A 29 -27.85 -19.62 33.11
CA PRO A 29 -26.97 -20.40 33.98
C PRO A 29 -25.68 -19.63 34.21
N LEU A 30 -25.12 -19.62 35.42
CA LEU A 30 -23.85 -18.93 35.71
C LEU A 30 -22.76 -19.31 34.69
N ALA A 31 -22.77 -20.57 34.22
CA ALA A 31 -21.93 -21.06 33.15
C ALA A 31 -22.18 -20.36 31.80
N ALA A 32 -23.42 -20.08 31.42
CA ALA A 32 -23.77 -19.33 30.22
C ALA A 32 -23.43 -17.84 30.34
N TYR A 33 -23.53 -17.25 31.54
CA TYR A 33 -23.08 -15.89 31.81
C TYR A 33 -21.54 -15.77 31.73
N GLN A 34 -20.83 -16.71 32.33
CA GLN A 34 -19.36 -16.81 32.26
C GLN A 34 -18.92 -17.04 30.81
N ALA A 35 -19.58 -17.94 30.08
CA ALA A 35 -19.32 -18.12 28.67
C ALA A 35 -19.51 -16.80 27.92
N LYS A 36 -20.67 -16.13 28.05
CA LYS A 36 -20.92 -14.85 27.37
C LYS A 36 -19.85 -13.80 27.69
N LYS A 37 -19.41 -13.70 28.95
CA LYS A 37 -18.34 -12.80 29.38
C LYS A 37 -17.01 -13.15 28.69
N VAL A 38 -16.62 -14.43 28.71
CA VAL A 38 -15.40 -14.95 28.06
C VAL A 38 -15.43 -14.75 26.55
N TRP A 39 -16.57 -14.98 25.90
CA TRP A 39 -16.75 -14.73 24.46
C TRP A 39 -16.63 -13.24 24.14
N THR A 40 -17.21 -12.35 24.97
CA THR A 40 -17.13 -10.89 24.78
C THR A 40 -15.69 -10.38 24.99
N GLU A 41 -14.97 -10.95 25.96
CA GLU A 41 -13.56 -10.62 26.22
C GLU A 41 -12.65 -11.10 25.08
N HIS A 42 -12.86 -12.32 24.56
CA HIS A 42 -12.13 -12.82 23.40
C HIS A 42 -12.44 -12.06 22.11
N GLU A 43 -13.68 -11.60 21.90
CA GLU A 43 -14.04 -10.80 20.73
C GLU A 43 -13.38 -9.41 20.76
N LYS A 44 -13.27 -8.81 21.96
CA LYS A 44 -12.49 -7.59 22.18
C LYS A 44 -11.01 -7.81 21.95
N GLU A 45 -10.42 -8.86 22.51
CA GLU A 45 -9.01 -9.20 22.33
C GLU A 45 -8.68 -9.50 20.86
N TYR A 46 -9.57 -10.20 20.14
CA TYR A 46 -9.42 -10.46 18.70
C TYR A 46 -9.53 -9.18 17.87
N SER A 47 -10.48 -8.30 18.19
CA SER A 47 -10.62 -6.99 17.54
C SER A 47 -9.41 -6.10 17.79
N GLU A 48 -8.93 -6.02 19.04
CA GLU A 48 -7.75 -5.24 19.41
C GLU A 48 -6.48 -5.79 18.74
N THR A 49 -6.33 -7.12 18.67
CA THR A 49 -5.21 -7.77 17.99
C THR A 49 -5.25 -7.50 16.49
N LYS A 50 -6.41 -7.62 15.83
CA LYS A 50 -6.59 -7.34 14.39
C LYS A 50 -6.33 -5.87 14.05
N SER A 51 -6.80 -4.95 14.91
CA SER A 51 -6.52 -3.52 14.78
C SER A 51 -5.04 -3.22 15.01
N SER A 52 -4.36 -3.90 15.95
CA SER A 52 -2.93 -3.75 16.17
C SER A 52 -2.08 -4.32 15.02
N GLU A 53 -2.51 -5.42 14.40
CA GLU A 53 -1.86 -6.03 13.24
C GLU A 53 -1.97 -5.12 12.00
N LEU A 54 -3.12 -4.49 11.77
CA LEU A 54 -3.31 -3.47 10.72
C LEU A 54 -2.49 -2.19 10.96
N VAL A 55 -2.25 -1.83 12.22
CA VAL A 55 -1.41 -0.68 12.60
C VAL A 55 0.08 -1.02 12.50
N LEU A 56 0.46 -2.29 12.67
CA LEU A 56 1.83 -2.76 12.54
C LEU A 56 2.29 -2.94 11.09
N ASP A 57 1.36 -2.89 10.12
CA ASP A 57 1.57 -2.83 8.67
C ASP A 57 1.61 -1.37 8.12
N SER A 58 1.67 -0.37 9.01
CA SER A 58 2.00 1.03 8.67
C SER A 58 2.85 1.67 9.77
N ILE A 59 4.15 1.90 9.55
CA ILE A 59 4.88 2.85 10.41
C ILE A 59 4.36 4.24 10.04
N GLY A 60 3.54 4.83 10.90
CA GLY A 60 2.86 6.11 10.60
C GLY A 60 1.65 5.95 9.67
N ASN A 61 1.30 7.01 8.95
CA ASN A 61 0.19 7.04 7.99
C ASN A 61 0.55 6.45 6.60
N PHE A 62 1.69 5.75 6.49
CA PHE A 62 2.24 5.28 5.22
C PHE A 62 2.36 3.75 5.15
N PRO A 63 2.19 3.15 3.95
CA PRO A 63 2.38 1.72 3.78
C PRO A 63 3.87 1.35 3.84
N PHE A 64 4.19 0.12 4.24
CA PHE A 64 5.57 -0.39 4.19
C PHE A 64 6.03 -0.74 2.79
N PRO A 65 7.24 -0.33 2.38
CA PRO A 65 7.77 -0.66 1.05
C PRO A 65 7.84 -2.18 0.83
N ILE A 66 7.29 -2.63 -0.30
CA ILE A 66 7.44 -4.01 -0.79
C ILE A 66 8.78 -4.15 -1.52
N GLY A 67 9.20 -3.08 -2.19
CA GLY A 67 10.44 -2.95 -2.94
C GLY A 67 10.43 -1.64 -3.74
N SER A 68 11.32 -1.49 -4.71
CA SER A 68 11.34 -0.31 -5.61
C SER A 68 10.07 -0.15 -6.45
N VAL A 69 9.26 -1.20 -6.54
CA VAL A 69 7.89 -1.15 -7.06
C VAL A 69 6.97 -1.69 -5.98
N SER A 70 6.12 -0.82 -5.44
CA SER A 70 5.15 -1.15 -4.40
C SER A 70 3.74 -0.84 -4.89
N ASP A 71 3.05 -1.86 -5.40
CA ASP A 71 1.75 -1.74 -6.05
C ASP A 71 0.62 -2.20 -5.13
N TYR A 72 0.12 -1.30 -4.27
CA TYR A 72 -0.97 -1.64 -3.34
C TYR A 72 -2.32 -1.75 -4.04
N GLU A 73 -2.49 -1.11 -5.20
CA GLU A 73 -3.73 -1.16 -5.97
C GLU A 73 -3.85 -2.38 -6.91
N ASN A 74 -2.83 -3.25 -6.96
CA ASN A 74 -2.76 -4.41 -7.86
C ASN A 74 -2.99 -4.01 -9.33
N VAL A 75 -2.39 -2.90 -9.75
CA VAL A 75 -2.44 -2.37 -11.13
C VAL A 75 -1.57 -3.22 -12.06
N PHE A 76 -0.50 -3.81 -11.54
CA PHE A 76 0.49 -4.58 -12.28
C PHE A 76 0.39 -6.07 -11.94
N ASN A 77 0.73 -6.91 -12.92
CA ASN A 77 1.02 -8.33 -12.65
C ASN A 77 2.50 -8.54 -12.30
N ASP A 78 2.84 -9.73 -11.79
CA ASP A 78 4.19 -10.08 -11.34
C ASP A 78 5.28 -9.85 -12.39
N ASN A 79 4.98 -10.13 -13.67
CA ASN A 79 5.93 -9.92 -14.77
C ASN A 79 6.16 -8.44 -15.05
N GLN A 80 5.14 -7.60 -14.91
CA GLN A 80 5.25 -6.15 -15.04
C GLN A 80 6.06 -5.54 -13.89
N ILE A 81 5.78 -5.96 -12.65
CA ILE A 81 6.55 -5.56 -11.47
C ILE A 81 8.03 -5.95 -11.67
N SER A 82 8.29 -7.22 -12.03
CA SER A 82 9.66 -7.71 -12.26
C SER A 82 10.42 -6.91 -13.33
N LYS A 83 9.74 -6.51 -14.41
CA LYS A 83 10.33 -5.67 -15.46
C LYS A 83 10.70 -4.28 -14.96
N LEU A 84 9.78 -3.60 -14.26
CA LEU A 84 10.03 -2.27 -13.70
C LEU A 84 11.15 -2.29 -12.67
N THR A 85 11.10 -3.24 -11.73
CA THR A 85 12.16 -3.44 -10.73
C THR A 85 13.52 -3.68 -11.38
N LYS A 86 13.57 -4.45 -12.47
CA LYS A 86 14.82 -4.69 -13.20
C LYS A 86 15.38 -3.42 -13.85
N ILE A 87 14.52 -2.61 -14.47
CA ILE A 87 14.93 -1.32 -15.07
C ILE A 87 15.52 -0.41 -13.99
N ILE A 88 14.82 -0.27 -12.87
CA ILE A 88 15.26 0.55 -11.72
C ILE A 88 16.60 0.05 -11.18
N ALA A 89 16.71 -1.24 -10.87
CA ALA A 89 17.95 -1.80 -10.30
C ALA A 89 19.16 -1.61 -11.21
N GLN A 90 18.98 -1.74 -12.54
CA GLN A 90 20.06 -1.50 -13.50
C GLN A 90 20.49 -0.04 -13.58
N TYR A 91 19.58 0.89 -13.31
CA TYR A 91 19.89 2.32 -13.29
C TYR A 91 20.57 2.72 -11.98
N GLU A 92 20.05 2.23 -10.85
CA GLU A 92 20.62 2.39 -9.52
C GLU A 92 22.06 1.88 -9.45
N GLU A 93 22.34 0.69 -9.99
CA GLU A 93 23.70 0.10 -10.03
C GLU A 93 24.70 1.00 -10.77
N LYS A 94 24.27 1.72 -11.81
CA LYS A 94 25.15 2.55 -12.64
C LYS A 94 25.37 3.96 -12.09
N THR A 95 24.40 4.49 -11.35
CA THR A 95 24.34 5.94 -11.04
C THR A 95 24.23 6.27 -9.56
N THR A 96 23.93 5.29 -8.71
CA THR A 96 23.54 5.43 -7.30
C THR A 96 22.26 6.23 -7.04
N ARG A 97 21.50 6.60 -8.09
CA ARG A 97 20.22 7.31 -8.00
C ARG A 97 19.08 6.34 -7.72
N GLU A 98 18.29 6.60 -6.71
CA GLU A 98 17.24 5.69 -6.24
C GLU A 98 15.88 6.07 -6.81
N ILE A 99 15.12 5.06 -7.28
CA ILE A 99 13.80 5.27 -7.87
C ILE A 99 12.79 4.35 -7.20
N ALA A 100 11.65 4.91 -6.78
CA ALA A 100 10.50 4.12 -6.35
C ALA A 100 9.27 4.40 -7.20
N ILE A 101 8.47 3.36 -7.45
CA ILE A 101 7.15 3.44 -8.07
C ILE A 101 6.14 2.92 -7.06
N VAL A 102 5.13 3.71 -6.75
CA VAL A 102 4.13 3.40 -5.72
C VAL A 102 2.72 3.64 -6.25
N SER A 103 1.83 2.65 -6.09
CA SER A 103 0.39 2.82 -6.29
C SER A 103 -0.33 2.76 -4.94
N VAL A 104 -1.21 3.70 -4.63
CA VAL A 104 -1.94 3.73 -3.34
C VAL A 104 -3.45 3.83 -3.51
N HIS A 105 -4.18 3.17 -2.62
CA HIS A 105 -5.65 3.25 -2.59
C HIS A 105 -6.19 4.58 -2.08
N SER A 106 -5.45 5.25 -1.20
CA SER A 106 -5.85 6.48 -0.53
C SER A 106 -4.62 7.32 -0.20
N ILE A 107 -4.83 8.64 -0.08
CA ILE A 107 -3.85 9.59 0.45
C ILE A 107 -4.29 10.16 1.80
N GLU A 108 -5.38 9.66 2.39
CA GLU A 108 -5.84 10.15 3.69
C GLU A 108 -4.75 10.01 4.77
N PRO A 109 -4.64 10.97 5.70
CA PRO A 109 -5.51 12.13 5.89
C PRO A 109 -5.11 13.37 5.08
N TYR A 110 -4.27 13.25 4.05
CA TYR A 110 -3.80 14.39 3.27
C TYR A 110 -4.89 14.94 2.33
N ASP A 111 -4.92 16.26 2.18
CA ASP A 111 -5.82 16.94 1.25
C ASP A 111 -5.35 16.87 -0.21
N ASN A 112 -4.07 16.58 -0.45
CA ASN A 112 -3.48 16.55 -1.78
C ASN A 112 -2.32 15.54 -1.90
N ILE A 113 -2.17 14.95 -3.09
CA ILE A 113 -1.13 13.94 -3.38
C ILE A 113 0.30 14.48 -3.30
N LYS A 114 0.50 15.79 -3.48
CA LYS A 114 1.85 16.37 -3.47
C LYS A 114 2.46 16.22 -2.07
N ASP A 115 1.75 16.69 -1.05
CA ASP A 115 2.22 16.64 0.33
C ASP A 115 2.34 15.18 0.81
N TYR A 116 1.36 14.33 0.47
CA TYR A 116 1.45 12.89 0.74
C TYR A 116 2.70 12.27 0.11
N SER A 117 3.01 12.57 -1.15
CA SER A 117 4.16 11.99 -1.85
C SER A 117 5.50 12.46 -1.27
N THR A 118 5.58 13.71 -0.82
CA THR A 118 6.80 14.26 -0.21
C THR A 118 7.06 13.57 1.11
N ASP A 119 6.05 13.46 1.97
CA ASP A 119 6.20 12.81 3.27
C ASP A 119 6.44 11.30 3.12
N LEU A 120 5.78 10.64 2.16
CA LEU A 120 6.05 9.23 1.84
C LEU A 120 7.51 9.02 1.40
N ALA A 121 8.03 9.87 0.51
CA ALA A 121 9.41 9.76 0.05
C ALA A 121 10.42 9.97 1.18
N ASN A 122 10.14 10.91 2.10
CA ASN A 122 10.95 11.16 3.28
C ASN A 122 10.90 9.98 4.27
N GLU A 123 9.71 9.45 4.56
CA GLU A 123 9.51 8.31 5.46
C GLU A 123 10.22 7.06 4.95
N TRP A 124 10.13 6.81 3.63
CA TRP A 124 10.81 5.68 3.00
C TRP A 124 12.31 5.90 2.81
N GLY A 125 12.80 7.12 3.01
CA GLY A 125 14.20 7.48 2.80
C GLY A 125 14.66 7.25 1.37
N ILE A 126 13.83 7.65 0.38
CA ILE A 126 14.14 7.45 -1.04
C ILE A 126 15.26 8.42 -1.44
N GLY A 127 16.41 7.88 -1.82
CA GLY A 127 17.59 8.64 -2.19
C GLY A 127 18.68 8.57 -1.13
N ASN A 128 19.91 8.86 -1.54
CA ASN A 128 21.04 8.90 -0.64
C ASN A 128 21.00 10.17 0.25
N PRO A 129 21.25 10.05 1.57
CA PRO A 129 21.20 11.20 2.50
C PRO A 129 22.17 12.35 2.18
N GLU A 130 23.28 12.08 1.49
CA GLU A 130 24.29 13.09 1.14
C GLU A 130 23.99 13.78 -0.19
N SER A 131 23.52 13.02 -1.19
CA SER A 131 23.29 13.54 -2.54
C SER A 131 21.85 13.90 -2.84
N ASP A 132 20.90 13.45 -2.02
CA ASP A 132 19.45 13.63 -2.16
C ASP A 132 18.96 13.36 -3.60
N ASN A 133 19.36 12.20 -4.09
CA ASN A 133 19.22 11.76 -5.48
C ASN A 133 18.06 10.75 -5.66
N GLY A 134 16.98 10.93 -4.88
CA GLY A 134 15.78 10.11 -4.95
C GLY A 134 14.76 10.61 -5.97
N LEU A 135 13.96 9.69 -6.51
CA LEU A 135 12.80 9.97 -7.34
C LEU A 135 11.65 9.00 -7.01
N LEU A 136 10.49 9.55 -6.65
CA LEU A 136 9.26 8.79 -6.41
C LEU A 136 8.26 9.06 -7.53
N ILE A 137 7.79 8.01 -8.19
CA ILE A 137 6.60 8.04 -9.04
C ILE A 137 5.43 7.47 -8.24
N LEU A 138 4.56 8.34 -7.72
CA LEU A 138 3.38 7.95 -6.97
C LEU A 138 2.12 8.14 -7.82
N PHE A 139 1.24 7.15 -7.84
CA PHE A 139 -0.08 7.31 -8.45
C PHE A 139 -1.19 6.64 -7.65
N SER A 140 -2.42 7.04 -7.94
CA SER A 140 -3.62 6.33 -7.53
C SER A 140 -4.57 6.24 -8.71
N LYS A 141 -4.86 5.02 -9.14
CA LYS A 141 -5.87 4.72 -10.15
C LYS A 141 -7.26 5.14 -9.67
N ASN A 142 -7.57 4.89 -8.39
CA ASN A 142 -8.87 5.23 -7.80
C ASN A 142 -9.09 6.75 -7.75
N LEU A 143 -8.08 7.51 -7.33
CA LEU A 143 -8.17 8.97 -7.25
C LEU A 143 -7.92 9.65 -8.60
N ARG A 144 -7.35 8.93 -9.56
CA ARG A 144 -6.89 9.44 -10.87
C ARG A 144 -5.85 10.54 -10.74
N GLU A 145 -4.98 10.41 -9.74
CA GLU A 145 -3.89 11.33 -9.45
C GLU A 145 -2.53 10.65 -9.67
N LEU A 146 -1.55 11.44 -10.08
CA LEU A 146 -0.18 11.01 -10.35
C LEU A 146 0.75 12.16 -10.00
N ARG A 147 1.85 11.85 -9.33
CA ARG A 147 2.89 12.80 -8.93
C ARG A 147 4.27 12.16 -9.07
N ILE A 148 5.20 12.92 -9.61
CA ILE A 148 6.63 12.62 -9.53
C ILE A 148 7.25 13.56 -8.50
N THR A 149 7.90 13.02 -7.49
CA THR A 149 8.58 13.78 -6.44
C THR A 149 10.07 13.51 -6.51
N THR A 150 10.85 14.57 -6.48
CA THR A 150 12.30 14.54 -6.67
C THR A 150 12.99 15.04 -5.40
N GLY A 151 14.11 14.42 -5.03
CA GLY A 151 15.02 14.97 -4.03
C GLY A 151 15.73 16.23 -4.54
N PHE A 152 16.30 17.04 -3.64
CA PHE A 152 16.98 18.30 -3.98
C PHE A 152 18.17 18.10 -4.94
N GLY A 153 18.86 16.96 -4.89
CA GLY A 153 19.91 16.63 -5.85
C GLY A 153 19.35 16.28 -7.23
N THR A 154 18.25 15.53 -7.25
CA THR A 154 17.51 15.15 -8.46
C THR A 154 16.91 16.37 -9.17
N GLU A 155 16.30 17.29 -8.43
CA GLU A 155 15.55 18.44 -8.97
C GLU A 155 16.43 19.37 -9.81
N LYS A 156 17.74 19.43 -9.53
CA LYS A 156 18.72 20.20 -10.31
C LYS A 156 18.76 19.79 -11.78
N ILE A 157 18.40 18.54 -12.08
CA ILE A 157 18.40 17.98 -13.44
C ILE A 157 16.97 17.73 -13.89
N LEU A 158 16.18 17.03 -13.08
CA LEU A 158 14.77 16.73 -13.30
C LEU A 158 13.90 17.77 -12.58
N THR A 159 13.78 18.95 -13.19
CA THR A 159 12.94 20.03 -12.65
C THR A 159 11.46 19.62 -12.61
N ASP A 160 10.67 20.31 -11.79
CA ASP A 160 9.23 20.07 -11.70
C ASP A 160 8.52 20.25 -13.06
N GLU A 161 9.00 21.19 -13.90
CA GLU A 161 8.52 21.39 -15.27
C GLU A 161 8.80 20.17 -16.17
N LYS A 162 10.01 19.61 -16.12
CA LYS A 162 10.35 18.40 -16.89
C LYS A 162 9.52 17.21 -16.44
N CYS A 163 9.40 17.00 -15.13
CA CYS A 163 8.60 15.92 -14.57
C CYS A 163 7.12 16.06 -14.97
N LYS A 164 6.57 17.28 -14.89
CA LYS A 164 5.22 17.59 -15.32
C LYS A 164 5.01 17.29 -16.80
N LYS A 165 5.99 17.62 -17.65
CA LYS A 165 5.93 17.31 -19.08
C LYS A 165 5.84 15.80 -19.33
N VAL A 166 6.68 15.00 -18.68
CA VAL A 166 6.61 13.52 -18.79
C VAL A 166 5.25 13.00 -18.31
N ILE A 167 4.72 13.54 -17.21
CA ILE A 167 3.38 13.18 -16.72
C ILE A 167 2.31 13.48 -17.79
N ASP A 168 2.27 14.72 -18.29
CA ASP A 168 1.19 15.20 -19.14
C ASP A 168 1.23 14.63 -20.57
N GLU A 169 2.43 14.51 -21.13
CA GLU A 169 2.65 14.14 -22.54
C GLU A 169 2.90 12.63 -22.74
N THR A 170 3.39 11.92 -21.71
CA THR A 170 3.80 10.51 -21.84
C THR A 170 2.93 9.59 -20.97
N ILE A 171 2.82 9.85 -19.67
CA ILE A 171 2.16 8.91 -18.75
C ILE A 171 0.63 8.99 -18.84
N ILE A 172 0.06 10.20 -18.74
CA ILE A 172 -1.39 10.43 -18.70
C ILE A 172 -2.11 9.91 -19.96
N PRO A 173 -1.58 10.07 -21.19
CA PRO A 173 -2.21 9.51 -22.38
C PRO A 173 -2.40 7.99 -22.31
N GLU A 174 -1.40 7.25 -21.82
CA GLU A 174 -1.51 5.80 -21.65
C GLU A 174 -2.47 5.43 -20.51
N PHE A 175 -2.46 6.18 -19.40
CA PHE A 175 -3.41 5.97 -18.30
C PHE A 175 -4.86 6.15 -18.76
N LYS A 176 -5.13 7.09 -19.68
CA LYS A 176 -6.45 7.29 -20.28
C LYS A 176 -6.91 6.10 -21.13
N ASN A 177 -5.97 5.33 -21.69
CA ASN A 177 -6.25 4.10 -22.43
C ASN A 177 -6.36 2.86 -21.52
N GLY A 178 -6.11 3.01 -20.21
CA GLY A 178 -6.03 1.90 -19.27
C GLY A 178 -4.69 1.16 -19.28
N GLU A 179 -3.70 1.68 -20.02
CA GLU A 179 -2.39 1.07 -20.21
C GLU A 179 -1.37 1.56 -19.16
N TYR A 180 -1.68 1.34 -17.88
CA TYR A 180 -0.89 1.86 -16.75
C TYR A 180 0.57 1.39 -16.77
N PHE A 181 0.82 0.12 -17.07
CA PHE A 181 2.18 -0.42 -17.14
C PHE A 181 2.99 0.26 -18.23
N ASP A 182 2.42 0.45 -19.42
CA ASP A 182 3.14 1.07 -20.53
C ASP A 182 3.37 2.56 -20.26
N GLY A 183 2.38 3.28 -19.71
CA GLY A 183 2.55 4.66 -19.26
C GLY A 183 3.71 4.82 -18.27
N ILE A 184 3.73 4.02 -17.21
CA ILE A 184 4.82 4.06 -16.22
C ILE A 184 6.16 3.65 -16.82
N LYS A 185 6.22 2.58 -17.63
CA LYS A 185 7.47 2.10 -18.21
C LYS A 185 8.08 3.10 -19.19
N ILE A 186 7.27 3.72 -20.05
CA ILE A 186 7.75 4.72 -21.01
C ILE A 186 8.17 5.99 -20.26
N GLY A 187 7.34 6.47 -19.32
CA GLY A 187 7.68 7.64 -18.50
C GLY A 187 8.95 7.44 -17.66
N LEU A 188 9.13 6.27 -17.04
CA LEU A 188 10.37 5.91 -16.34
C LEU A 188 11.58 5.96 -17.27
N SER A 189 11.44 5.44 -18.50
CA SER A 189 12.53 5.43 -19.48
C SER A 189 12.91 6.85 -19.90
N GLU A 190 11.92 7.72 -20.12
CA GLU A 190 12.14 9.13 -20.46
C GLU A 190 12.79 9.91 -19.30
N LEU A 191 12.35 9.67 -18.05
CA LEU A 191 12.98 10.29 -16.87
C LEU A 191 14.44 9.87 -16.73
N ILE A 192 14.75 8.59 -16.95
CA ILE A 192 16.12 8.08 -16.93
C ILE A 192 16.97 8.79 -17.99
N GLU A 193 16.47 8.92 -19.22
CA GLU A 193 17.18 9.61 -20.31
C GLU A 193 17.41 11.10 -20.02
N LEU A 194 16.41 11.79 -19.46
CA LEU A 194 16.51 13.20 -19.07
C LEU A 194 17.45 13.45 -17.88
N TRP A 195 17.77 12.41 -17.12
CA TRP A 195 18.57 12.49 -15.92
C TRP A 195 20.05 12.14 -16.15
N GLU A 196 20.45 11.72 -17.35
CA GLU A 196 21.87 11.51 -17.70
C GLU A 196 22.73 12.79 -17.64
#